data_AF-A0A101HS51-F1
#
_entry.id   AF-A0A101HS51-F1
#
_cell.length_a   1.000
_cell.length_b   1.000
_cell.length_c   1.000
_cell.angle_alpha   90.00
_cell.angle_beta   90.00
_cell.angle_gamma   90.00
#
_symmetry.space_group_name_H-M   'P 1'
#
loop_
_entity.id
_entity.type
_entity.pdbx_description
1 polymer ?
#
loop_
_entity_poly.entity_id
_entity_poly.type
_entity_poly.pdbx_seq_one_letter_code
_entity_poly.pdbx_strand_id
1 'polypeptide(L)' 'MPIMSCLTPKGQVTIPRSIMKALGISGEDDFSIEVENGRLILKKITGGHEKKENKKVYQAG' A
#
# COMPACT_ATOMS: atom_id res chain seq x y z
N MET A 1 -17.47 8.85 14.30
CA MET A 1 -18.18 9.06 13.02
C MET A 1 -17.40 8.36 11.92
N PRO A 2 -18.01 7.54 11.05
CA PRO A 2 -17.29 6.90 9.94
C PRO A 2 -16.82 7.98 8.95
N ILE A 3 -15.61 7.82 8.42
CA ILE A 3 -15.08 8.69 7.36
C ILE A 3 -15.37 8.01 6.02
N MET A 4 -16.00 8.73 5.10
CA MET A 4 -16.28 8.22 3.77
C MET A 4 -15.24 8.72 2.77
N SER A 5 -14.69 7.79 2.00
CA SER A 5 -13.87 8.06 0.81
C SER A 5 -14.52 7.39 -0.39
N CYS A 6 -14.53 8.08 -1.54
CA CYS A 6 -15.05 7.52 -2.78
C CYS A 6 -13.92 6.86 -3.59
N LEU A 7 -14.27 5.85 -4.38
CA LEU A 7 -13.40 5.32 -5.41
C LEU A 7 -13.34 6.30 -6.58
N THR A 8 -12.13 6.57 -7.08
CA THR A 8 -11.96 7.25 -8.35
C THR A 8 -12.35 6.30 -9.50
N PRO A 9 -12.60 6.81 -10.71
CA PRO A 9 -12.86 5.96 -11.89
C PRO A 9 -11.73 4.97 -12.21
N LYS A 10 -10.52 5.22 -11.68
CA LYS A 10 -9.35 4.33 -11.81
C LYS A 10 -9.24 3.30 -10.69
N GLY A 11 -10.24 3.19 -9.82
CA GLY A 11 -10.24 2.27 -8.69
C GLY A 11 -9.32 2.68 -7.53
N GLN A 12 -8.89 3.95 -7.47
CA GLN A 12 -8.07 4.45 -6.37
C GLN A 12 -8.96 5.00 -5.26
N VAL A 13 -8.54 4.87 -4.00
CA VAL A 13 -9.21 5.50 -2.86
C VAL A 13 -8.24 6.43 -2.15
N THR A 14 -8.68 7.64 -1.81
CA THR A 14 -7.88 8.56 -1.02
C THR A 14 -8.00 8.20 0.45
N ILE A 15 -6.87 7.95 1.10
CA ILE A 15 -6.79 7.84 2.56
C ILE A 15 -6.75 9.25 3.14
N PRO A 16 -7.72 9.65 3.99
CA PRO A 16 -7.72 10.96 4.64
C PRO A 16 -6.43 11.22 5.44
N ARG A 17 -5.91 12.44 5.36
CA ARG A 17 -4.68 12.85 6.09
C ARG A 17 -4.74 12.59 7.60
N SER A 18 -5.93 12.71 8.21
CA SER A 18 -6.13 12.40 9.63
C SER A 18 -5.82 10.94 9.95
N ILE A 19 -6.26 10.00 9.10
CA ILE A 19 -5.98 8.56 9.23
C ILE A 19 -4.49 8.31 8.98
N MET A 20 -3.91 8.93 7.94
CA MET A 20 -2.48 8.78 7.66
C MET A 20 -1.62 9.20 8.86
N LYS A 21 -1.91 10.37 9.46
CA LYS A 21 -1.19 10.88 10.63
C LYS A 21 -1.37 9.98 11.85
N ALA A 22 -2.58 9.47 12.08
CA ALA A 22 -2.87 8.60 13.22
C ALA A 22 -2.16 7.23 13.12
N LEU A 23 -2.01 6.69 11.91
CA LEU A 23 -1.38 5.39 11.66
C LEU A 23 0.10 5.48 11.24
N GLY A 24 0.67 6.69 11.19
CA GLY A 24 2.05 6.89 10.74
C GLY A 24 2.28 6.42 9.30
N ILE A 25 1.29 6.62 8.43
CA ILE A 25 1.35 6.26 7.01
C ILE A 25 2.01 7.38 6.21
N SER A 26 2.98 7.03 5.38
CA SER A 26 3.61 7.89 4.38
C SER A 26 3.11 7.57 2.96
N GLY A 27 3.38 8.45 2.00
CA GLY A 27 3.04 8.21 0.59
C GLY A 27 3.91 7.13 -0.08
N GLU A 28 4.97 6.69 0.59
CA GLU A 28 5.92 5.68 0.11
C GLU A 28 5.72 4.33 0.81
N ASP A 29 4.72 4.22 1.69
CA ASP A 29 4.46 2.99 2.42
C ASP A 29 3.73 1.98 1.53
N ASP A 30 4.18 0.73 1.61
CA ASP A 30 3.52 -0.41 1.00
C ASP A 30 2.40 -0.96 1.90
N PHE A 31 1.34 -1.47 1.25
CA PHE A 31 0.16 -2.04 1.89
C PHE A 31 -0.15 -3.43 1.35
N SER A 32 -0.49 -4.35 2.25
CA SER A 32 -1.25 -5.54 1.87
C SER A 32 -2.75 -5.21 1.87
N ILE A 33 -3.47 -5.77 0.89
CA ILE A 33 -4.92 -5.63 0.75
C ILE A 33 -5.52 -7.02 0.88
N GLU A 34 -6.43 -7.17 1.84
CA GLU A 34 -7.15 -8.42 2.09
C GLU A 34 -8.67 -8.17 2.00
N VAL A 35 -9.42 -9.18 1.55
CA VAL A 35 -10.89 -9.14 1.49
C VAL A 35 -11.43 -10.04 2.59
N GLU A 36 -12.12 -9.46 3.55
CA GLU A 36 -12.77 -10.19 4.65
C GLU A 36 -14.24 -9.77 4.78
N ASN A 37 -15.16 -10.73 4.63
CA ASN A 37 -16.60 -10.50 4.78
C ASN A 37 -17.14 -9.29 3.96
N GLY A 38 -16.67 -9.15 2.72
CA GLY A 38 -17.04 -8.04 1.84
C GLY A 38 -16.40 -6.69 2.18
N ARG A 39 -15.41 -6.66 3.09
CA ARG A 39 -14.65 -5.47 3.45
C ARG A 39 -13.22 -5.59 2.94
N LEU A 40 -12.66 -4.46 2.48
CA LEU A 40 -11.24 -4.34 2.19
C LEU A 40 -10.49 -3.92 3.45
N ILE A 41 -9.55 -4.75 3.87
CA ILE A 41 -8.64 -4.47 4.99
C ILE A 41 -7.28 -4.10 4.40
N LEU A 42 -6.82 -2.89 4.68
CA LEU A 42 -5.47 -2.42 4.32
C LEU A 42 -4.57 -2.57 5.54
N LYS A 43 -3.46 -3.29 5.41
CA LYS A 43 -2.44 -3.42 6.47
C LYS A 43 -1.12 -2.86 5.96
N LYS A 44 -0.51 -1.96 6.72
CA LYS A 44 0.82 -1.43 6.43
C LYS A 44 1.85 -2.56 6.53
N ILE A 45 2.71 -2.70 5.52
CA ILE A 45 3.79 -3.68 5.54
C ILE A 45 4.95 -3.12 6.36
N THR A 46 5.24 -3.72 7.51
CA THR A 46 6.37 -3.36 8.37
C THR A 46 7.47 -4.41 8.23
N GLY A 47 8.31 -4.24 7.22
CA GLY A 47 9.44 -5.12 6.92
C GLY A 47 10.11 -4.57 5.68
N GLY A 48 11.42 -4.29 5.76
CA GLY A 48 12.15 -3.68 4.67
C GLY A 48 11.91 -4.44 3.38
N HIS A 49 11.64 -3.72 2.29
CA HIS A 49 11.78 -4.28 0.96
C HIS A 49 13.14 -4.98 0.88
N GLU A 50 13.16 -6.32 0.85
CA GLU A 50 14.16 -6.98 0.03
C GLU A 50 13.86 -6.51 -1.39
N LYS A 51 14.51 -5.40 -1.78
CA LYS A 51 14.69 -5.06 -3.18
C LYS A 51 15.29 -6.33 -3.79
N LYS A 52 14.47 -7.11 -4.51
CA LYS A 52 14.99 -8.08 -5.46
C LYS A 52 15.72 -7.27 -6.52
N GLU A 53 16.98 -6.98 -6.24
CA GLU A 53 17.92 -6.40 -7.19
C GLU A 53 17.97 -7.39 -8.34
N ASN A 54 17.36 -7.00 -9.46
CA ASN A 54 17.33 -7.79 -10.67
C ASN A 54 18.75 -7.76 -11.25
N LYS A 55 19.64 -8.58 -10.69
CA LYS A 55 21.04 -8.71 -11.08
C LYS A 55 21.06 -9.34 -12.47
N LYS A 56 21.03 -8.51 -13.51
CA LYS A 56 21.35 -8.92 -14.88
C LYS A 56 22.81 -9.36 -14.90
N VAL A 57 23.02 -10.67 -14.80
CA VAL A 57 24.31 -11.29 -15.09
C VAL A 57 24.47 -11.28 -16.60
N TYR A 58 25.28 -10.37 -17.13
CA TYR A 58 25.81 -10.51 -18.48
C TYR A 58 27.04 -11.43 -18.40
N GLN A 59 26.94 -12.64 -18.96
CA GLN A 59 28.12 -13.43 -19.29
C GLN A 59 28.65 -12.93 -20.64
N ALA A 60 29.89 -12.44 -20.65
CA ALA A 60 30.67 -12.28 -21.88
C ALA A 60 31.45 -13.58 -22.09
N GLY A 61 31.29 -14.18 -23.27
CA GLY A 61 32.17 -15.23 -23.78
C GLY A 61 33.38 -14.64 -24.47
#